data_AF-A0A2G9UKB6-F1
#
_entry.id   AF-A0A2G9UKB6-F1
#
_cell.length_a   1.000
_cell.length_b   1.000
_cell.length_c   1.000
_cell.angle_alpha   90.00
_cell.angle_beta   90.00
_cell.angle_gamma   90.00
#
_symmetry.space_group_name_H-M   'P 1'
#
loop_
_entity.id
_entity.type
_entity.pdbx_description
1 polymer ?
#
loop_
_entity_poly.entity_id
_entity_poly.type
_entity_poly.pdbx_seq_one_letter_code
_entity_poly.pdbx_strand_id
1 'polypeptide(L)'
;MTRGKCHIENRHYCLNGCVQELKYSFQTADRLCFVMEFAIGGDLYYHLNREVQTSKEGFSEPRARFYGAEIVLALGYLHANNIVYRDLKV
;
A
#
# COMPACT_ATOMS: atom_id res chain seq x y z
N MET A 1 21.28 -2.74 -26.05
CA MET A 1 20.85 -1.65 -25.15
C MET A 1 20.37 -2.27 -23.84
N THR A 2 20.90 -1.78 -22.72
CA THR A 2 21.14 -2.50 -21.46
C THR A 2 19.85 -2.90 -20.73
N ARG A 3 19.68 -4.22 -20.54
CA ARG A 3 18.66 -4.83 -19.68
C ARG A 3 18.95 -4.49 -18.22
N GLY A 4 18.45 -3.37 -17.73
CA GLY A 4 18.47 -3.02 -16.31
C GLY A 4 17.51 -3.90 -15.52
N LYS A 5 17.94 -5.12 -15.16
CA LYS A 5 17.35 -5.82 -14.02
C LYS A 5 17.80 -5.08 -12.76
N CYS A 6 16.98 -4.18 -12.23
CA CYS A 6 17.18 -3.68 -10.88
C CYS A 6 16.74 -4.81 -9.94
N HIS A 7 17.65 -5.73 -9.64
CA HIS A 7 17.44 -6.78 -8.64
C HIS A 7 17.57 -6.12 -7.27
N ILE A 8 16.44 -5.74 -6.67
CA ILE A 8 16.41 -5.28 -5.29
C ILE A 8 16.40 -6.55 -4.42
N GLU A 9 17.58 -7.09 -4.14
CA GLU A 9 17.74 -8.01 -3.02
C GLU A 9 17.72 -7.18 -1.73
N ASN A 10 16.56 -7.09 -1.09
CA ASN A 10 16.46 -6.84 0.34
C ASN A 10 15.33 -7.70 0.88
N ARG A 11 15.66 -8.97 1.11
CA ARG A 11 14.94 -9.80 2.08
C ARG A 11 15.09 -9.11 3.42
N HIS A 12 14.02 -8.54 3.96
CA HIS A 12 13.72 -8.45 5.40
C HIS A 12 12.71 -7.33 5.68
N TYR A 13 11.40 -7.44 5.40
CA TYR A 13 10.46 -6.45 5.96
C TYR A 13 9.11 -7.00 6.44
N CYS A 14 8.98 -6.95 7.77
CA CYS A 14 7.82 -6.87 8.68
C CYS A 14 6.66 -7.89 8.59
N LEU A 15 6.44 -8.51 9.75
CA LEU A 15 5.47 -9.55 10.13
C LEU A 15 3.97 -9.30 9.84
N ASN A 16 3.55 -8.22 9.16
CA ASN A 16 2.13 -7.91 9.01
C ASN A 16 1.71 -7.21 7.69
N GLY A 17 2.47 -7.29 6.60
CA GLY A 17 1.93 -7.02 5.24
C GLY A 17 1.34 -5.61 4.93
N CYS A 18 1.46 -4.61 5.81
CA CYS A 18 0.78 -3.32 5.65
C CYS A 18 1.40 -2.40 4.57
N VAL A 19 2.59 -2.72 4.05
CA VAL A 19 3.28 -1.91 3.02
C VAL A 19 3.53 -2.79 1.81
N GLN A 20 3.02 -2.38 0.65
CA GLN A 20 3.11 -3.15 -0.58
C GLN A 20 4.54 -3.15 -1.13
N GLU A 21 5.05 -4.34 -1.43
CA GLU A 21 6.41 -4.52 -1.94
C GLU A 21 6.45 -4.42 -3.47
N LEU A 22 7.41 -3.65 -3.99
CA LEU A 22 7.74 -3.61 -5.41
C LEU A 22 8.63 -4.79 -5.77
N LYS A 23 8.09 -5.76 -6.53
CA LYS A 23 8.81 -6.98 -6.94
C LYS A 23 9.75 -6.73 -8.12
N TYR A 24 9.27 -6.02 -9.14
CA TYR A 24 10.07 -5.68 -10.32
C TYR A 24 9.71 -4.30 -10.85
N SER A 25 10.67 -3.65 -11.50
CA SER A 25 10.43 -2.46 -12.32
C SER A 25 11.13 -2.61 -13.65
N PHE A 26 10.45 -2.27 -14.75
CA PHE A 26 11.05 -2.23 -16.08
C PHE A 26 10.52 -1.04 -16.86
N GLN A 27 11.29 -0.62 -17.86
CA GLN A 27 10.97 0.54 -18.68
C GLN A 27 10.85 0.11 -20.15
N THR A 28 9.77 0.52 -20.81
CA THR A 28 9.62 0.50 -22.27
C THR A 28 10.08 1.84 -22.84
N ALA A 29 10.13 1.97 -24.17
CA ALA A 29 10.55 3.23 -24.80
C ALA A 29 9.70 4.45 -24.38
N ASP A 30 8.46 4.21 -23.95
CA ASP A 30 7.45 5.23 -23.65
C ASP A 30 6.93 5.20 -22.19
N ARG A 31 7.18 4.13 -21.42
CA ARG A 31 6.55 3.94 -20.10
C ARG A 31 7.47 3.32 -19.06
N LEU A 32 7.24 3.68 -17.81
CA LEU A 32 7.79 3.01 -16.64
C LEU A 32 6.73 2.07 -16.06
N CYS A 33 7.07 0.79 -15.88
CA CYS A 33 6.17 -0.25 -15.40
C CYS A 33 6.64 -0.78 -14.05
N PHE A 34 5.74 -0.83 -13.07
CA PHE A 34 5.97 -1.37 -11.73
C PHE A 34 5.17 -2.65 -11.53
N VAL A 35 5.82 -3.70 -11.04
CA VAL A 35 5.20 -5.01 -10.73
C VAL A 35 5.18 -5.18 -9.22
N MET A 36 3.98 -5.24 -8.67
CA MET A 36 3.73 -5.37 -7.23
C MET A 36 2.75 -6.52 -7.00
N GLU A 37 2.64 -6.97 -5.76
CA GLU A 37 1.62 -7.96 -5.39
C GLU A 37 0.21 -7.44 -5.66
N PHE A 38 -0.68 -8.27 -6.20
CA PHE A 38 -2.05 -7.84 -6.53
C PHE A 38 -2.93 -7.86 -5.28
N ALA A 39 -3.38 -6.69 -4.82
CA ALA A 39 -4.36 -6.57 -3.76
C ALA A 39 -5.78 -6.71 -4.34
N ILE A 40 -6.46 -7.82 -4.01
CA ILE A 40 -7.85 -8.08 -4.41
C ILE A 40 -8.77 -7.24 -3.50
N GLY A 41 -9.63 -6.39 -4.06
CA GLY A 41 -10.68 -5.71 -3.29
C GLY A 41 -10.92 -4.24 -3.64
N GLY A 42 -9.98 -3.61 -4.35
CA GLY A 42 -10.01 -2.17 -4.59
C GLY A 42 -9.27 -1.40 -3.49
N ASP A 43 -9.37 -0.08 -3.50
CA ASP A 43 -8.76 0.77 -2.48
C ASP A 43 -9.65 0.90 -1.24
N LEU A 44 -9.08 1.44 -0.15
CA LEU A 44 -9.81 1.68 1.08
C LEU A 44 -11.02 2.59 0.86
N TYR A 45 -10.88 3.56 -0.05
CA TYR A 45 -11.94 4.50 -0.42
C TYR A 45 -13.14 3.81 -1.07
N TYR A 46 -12.91 2.81 -1.93
CA TYR A 46 -13.94 1.96 -2.51
C TYR A 46 -14.72 1.23 -1.42
N HIS A 47 -14.02 0.63 -0.46
CA HIS A 47 -14.66 -0.04 0.67
C HIS A 47 -15.44 0.94 1.55
N LEU A 48 -14.89 2.12 1.84
CA LEU A 48 -15.54 3.15 2.64
C LEU A 48 -16.83 3.63 1.98
N ASN A 49 -16.78 3.98 0.70
CA ASN A 49 -17.94 4.41 -0.06
C ASN A 49 -19.02 3.33 -0.15
N ARG A 50 -18.65 2.06 -0.32
CA ARG A 50 -19.60 0.96 -0.34
C ARG A 50 -20.35 0.82 0.99
N GLU A 51 -19.64 0.95 2.11
CA GLU A 51 -20.25 0.89 3.44
C GLU A 51 -21.14 2.12 3.68
N VAL A 52 -20.71 3.32 3.31
CA VAL A 52 -21.58 4.52 3.34
C VAL A 52 -22.85 4.32 2.51
N GLN A 53 -22.77 3.69 1.33
CA GLN A 53 -23.95 3.40 0.51
C GLN A 53 -24.89 2.37 1.14
N THR A 54 -24.34 1.42 1.92
CA THR A 54 -25.11 0.30 2.48
C THR A 54 -25.71 0.62 3.84
N SER A 55 -24.96 1.28 4.73
CA SER A 55 -25.36 1.57 6.11
C SER A 55 -25.70 3.05 6.37
N LYS A 56 -25.40 3.96 5.42
CA LYS A 56 -25.45 5.44 5.58
C LYS A 56 -24.55 6.03 6.68
N GLU A 57 -23.85 5.21 7.45
CA GLU A 57 -23.04 5.63 8.61
C GLU A 57 -21.52 5.47 8.38
N GLY A 58 -21.10 4.80 7.29
CA GLY A 58 -19.69 4.52 7.01
C GLY A 58 -19.18 3.26 7.72
N PHE A 59 -17.87 3.21 8.02
CA PHE A 59 -17.29 2.06 8.74
C PHE A 59 -17.71 2.03 10.20
N SER A 60 -18.07 0.83 10.69
CA SER A 60 -18.25 0.60 12.12
C SER A 60 -16.94 0.82 12.88
N GLU A 61 -17.04 1.25 14.14
CA GLU A 61 -15.87 1.55 14.98
C GLU A 61 -14.82 0.41 15.02
N PRO A 62 -15.20 -0.89 15.12
CA PRO A 62 -14.21 -1.97 15.10
C PRO A 62 -13.44 -2.06 13.76
N ARG A 63 -14.10 -1.81 12.62
CA ARG A 63 -13.45 -1.82 11.29
C ARG A 63 -12.58 -0.60 11.08
N ALA A 64 -13.05 0.58 11.48
CA ALA A 64 -12.26 1.80 11.43
C ALA A 64 -10.97 1.66 12.27
N ARG A 65 -11.08 1.06 13.46
CA ARG A 65 -9.93 0.77 14.33
C ARG A 65 -8.94 -0.20 13.68
N PHE A 66 -9.42 -1.23 13.00
CA PHE A 66 -8.57 -2.19 12.31
C PHE A 66 -7.74 -1.51 11.20
N TYR A 67 -8.40 -0.83 10.25
CA TYR A 67 -7.70 -0.13 9.17
C TYR A 67 -6.79 0.99 9.69
N GLY A 68 -7.23 1.71 10.73
CA GLY A 68 -6.41 2.72 11.39
C GLY A 68 -5.14 2.12 12.00
N ALA A 69 -5.24 0.96 12.65
CA ALA A 69 -4.07 0.26 13.21
C ALA A 69 -3.09 -0.16 12.11
N GLU A 70 -3.56 -0.70 10.99
CA GLU A 70 -2.70 -1.07 9.85
C GLU A 70 -1.97 0.14 9.25
N ILE A 71 -2.67 1.27 9.07
CA ILE A 71 -2.05 2.52 8.58
C ILE A 71 -0.98 3.02 9.54
N VAL A 72 -1.26 3.01 10.86
CA VAL A 72 -0.29 3.45 11.87
C VAL A 72 0.93 2.53 11.92
N LEU A 73 0.74 1.20 11.78
CA LEU A 73 1.84 0.25 11.71
C LEU A 73 2.72 0.49 10.47
N ALA A 74 2.10 0.72 9.31
CA ALA A 74 2.81 1.08 8.08
C ALA A 74 3.61 2.37 8.22
N LEU A 75 3.00 3.43 8.79
CA LEU A 75 3.69 4.71 9.03
C LEU A 75 4.82 4.57 10.04
N GLY A 76 4.64 3.80 11.12
CA GLY A 76 5.69 3.52 12.09
C GLY A 76 6.90 2.85 11.44
N TYR A 77 6.66 1.89 10.55
CA TYR A 77 7.70 1.26 9.76
C TYR A 77 8.42 2.26 8.82
N LEU A 78 7.68 3.11 8.10
CA LEU A 78 8.28 4.11 7.21
C LEU A 78 9.14 5.12 7.99
N HIS A 79 8.63 5.63 9.10
CA HIS A 79 9.36 6.58 9.95
C HIS A 79 10.61 5.95 10.57
N ALA A 80 10.58 4.67 10.94
CA ALA A 80 11.76 3.95 11.41
C ALA A 80 12.86 3.84 10.33
N ASN A 81 12.49 3.92 9.04
CA ASN A 81 13.40 3.95 7.91
C ASN A 81 13.72 5.39 7.43
N ASN A 82 13.37 6.42 8.20
CA ASN A 82 13.50 7.84 7.84
C ASN A 82 12.76 8.23 6.53
N ILE A 83 11.68 7.51 6.20
CA ILE A 83 10.83 7.81 5.05
C ILE A 83 9.57 8.52 5.55
N VAL A 84 9.36 9.75 5.08
CA VAL A 84 8.15 10.52 5.41
C VAL A 84 7.10 10.29 4.33
N TYR A 85 5.95 9.71 4.71
CA TYR A 85 4.79 9.64 3.84
C TYR A 85 4.05 10.97 3.85
N ARG A 86 3.93 11.62 2.68
CA ARG A 86 3.45 13.02 2.59
C ARG A 86 2.04 13.17 2.02
N ASP A 87 1.44 12.09 1.51
CA ASP A 87 0.15 12.14 0.82
C ASP A 87 -0.85 11.14 1.42
N LEU A 88 -0.97 11.15 2.75
CA LEU A 88 -1.98 10.33 3.43
C LEU A 88 -3.38 10.89 3.14
N LYS A 89 -4.15 10.12 2.38
CA LYS A 89 -5.54 10.43 2.03
C LYS A 89 -6.46 9.32 2.56
N VAL A 90 -7.63 9.72 3.05
CA VAL A 90 -8.71 8.85 3.55
C VAL A 90 -9.82 8.81 2.52
#